data_AF-D0A4S4-F1
#
_entry.id   AF-D0A4S4-F1
#
_cell.length_a   1.000
_cell.length_b   1.000
_cell.length_c   1.000
_cell.angle_alpha   90.00
_cell.angle_beta   90.00
_cell.angle_gamma   90.00
#
_symmetry.space_group_name_H-M   'P 1'
#
loop_
_entity.id
_entity.type
_entity.pdbx_description
1 polymer ?
#
loop_
_entity_poly.entity_id
_entity_poly.type
_entity_poly.pdbx_seq_one_letter_code
_entity_poly.pdbx_strand_id
1 'polypeptide(L)'
;MSEETQPQSTEPKGSGSGVIIDDGTMDDLIDKLRILRYETEFCPRVKPPFKPLSKYYFSGPSTIDNPNAQFYYFTSLCSWLMGLSGRNFEPPGQFDDPNATATNILMELRGMNITAPNLAPNRLRQASGEAVLTVLSLLADHAILSKGLNIRAIDYSNIEKFDELEGATDGDENYGIGDEVEDNVMIDSDDDDELYVRAVGGKSGKEDTGIPVESEINADEWNLEVERVGPLLHVKSEAIQDWRSRIENAAILLKAVEKMYPEVRQMLQRMSDDLEKSKDRIQKREQTLAQQFSDQVEDYRVKLRELNSSQDAANIASQSVQQLSAELNQVSGLLDQVKRDIEEREAKLSDTSPLMQVKDAAVKVRAEIKQMSLRIGILQHTVLHYVMKQTKAKREGTANTSGGDEWEETDYM
;
A
#
# COMPACT_ATOMS: atom_id res chain seq x y z
N MET A 1 -2.72 10.17 -43.81
CA MET A 1 -2.25 10.81 -42.56
C MET A 1 -3.07 10.22 -41.45
N SER A 2 -2.58 9.11 -40.90
CA SER A 2 -3.20 8.39 -39.81
C SER A 2 -2.41 8.74 -38.56
N GLU A 3 -3.06 9.40 -37.61
CA GLU A 3 -2.47 9.76 -36.32
C GLU A 3 -2.41 8.50 -35.45
N GLU A 4 -1.18 8.09 -35.17
CA GLU A 4 -0.83 6.97 -34.30
C GLU A 4 -0.69 7.50 -32.87
N THR A 5 -1.74 7.33 -32.07
CA THR A 5 -1.74 7.71 -30.65
C THR A 5 -0.96 6.66 -29.85
N GLN A 6 0.28 6.99 -29.48
CA GLN A 6 1.07 6.20 -28.54
C GLN A 6 0.40 6.18 -27.15
N PRO A 7 0.29 5.03 -26.47
CA PRO A 7 -0.18 4.98 -25.09
C PRO A 7 0.91 5.47 -24.14
N GLN A 8 0.57 6.52 -23.38
CA GLN A 8 1.38 7.06 -22.29
C GLN A 8 1.64 5.99 -21.22
N SER A 9 2.91 5.82 -20.88
CA SER A 9 3.41 5.09 -19.73
C SER A 9 2.90 5.73 -18.42
N THR A 10 1.97 5.06 -17.74
CA THR A 10 1.63 5.35 -16.35
C THR A 10 2.69 4.75 -15.45
N GLU A 11 3.64 5.56 -15.01
CA GLU A 11 4.49 5.24 -13.86
C GLU A 11 3.60 4.96 -12.64
N PRO A 12 3.82 3.87 -11.90
CA PRO A 12 3.07 3.62 -10.68
C PRO A 12 3.55 4.61 -9.60
N LYS A 13 2.64 5.48 -9.18
CA LYS A 13 2.78 6.34 -8.01
C LYS A 13 3.32 5.51 -6.84
N GLY A 14 4.41 5.99 -6.25
CA GLY A 14 5.06 5.37 -5.10
C GLY A 14 4.06 4.98 -4.02
N SER A 15 4.13 3.72 -3.61
CA SER A 15 3.42 3.14 -2.48
C SER A 15 3.87 3.84 -1.19
N GLY A 16 3.21 4.95 -0.88
CA GLY A 16 3.31 5.67 0.39
C GLY A 16 2.05 5.50 1.24
N SER A 17 1.21 4.51 0.96
CA SER A 17 0.08 4.18 1.83
C SER A 17 0.63 3.35 2.98
N GLY A 18 0.63 3.89 4.20
CA GLY A 18 1.01 3.14 5.40
C GLY A 18 0.20 1.85 5.49
N VAL A 19 0.89 0.71 5.63
CA VAL A 19 0.24 -0.59 5.85
C VAL A 19 -0.45 -0.54 7.20
N ILE A 20 -1.79 -0.53 7.19
CA ILE A 20 -2.60 -0.67 8.40
C ILE A 20 -2.57 -2.15 8.77
N ILE A 21 -2.11 -2.46 9.98
CA ILE A 21 -2.09 -3.83 10.50
C ILE A 21 -3.43 -4.12 11.18
N ASP A 22 -4.18 -5.06 10.62
CA ASP A 22 -5.43 -5.59 11.18
C ASP A 22 -5.36 -7.12 11.33
N ASP A 23 -6.43 -7.74 11.83
CA ASP A 23 -6.49 -9.20 12.02
C ASP A 23 -6.36 -10.00 10.70
N GLY A 24 -6.56 -9.35 9.55
CA GLY A 24 -6.45 -9.95 8.22
C GLY A 24 -5.04 -9.90 7.60
N THR A 25 -4.16 -9.02 8.07
CA THR A 25 -2.82 -8.84 7.48
C THR A 25 -1.94 -10.08 7.46
N MET A 26 -2.09 -11.00 8.42
CA MET A 26 -1.32 -12.25 8.40
C MET A 26 -1.83 -13.22 7.33
N ASP A 27 -3.15 -13.29 7.12
CA ASP A 27 -3.74 -14.10 6.05
C ASP A 27 -3.34 -13.54 4.67
N ASP A 28 -3.40 -12.21 4.49
CA ASP A 28 -2.91 -11.53 3.28
C ASP A 28 -1.41 -11.80 3.02
N LEU A 29 -0.58 -11.72 4.07
CA LEU A 29 0.84 -12.06 3.98
C LEU A 29 1.05 -13.53 3.55
N ILE A 30 0.31 -14.48 4.13
CA ILE A 30 0.41 -15.90 3.76
C ILE A 30 0.04 -16.10 2.28
N ASP A 31 -1.01 -15.45 1.80
CA ASP A 31 -1.42 -15.56 0.40
C ASP A 31 -0.40 -14.93 -0.55
N LYS A 32 0.17 -13.77 -0.20
CA LYS A 32 1.32 -13.17 -0.93
C LYS A 32 2.52 -14.12 -0.97
N LEU A 33 2.84 -14.78 0.15
CA LEU A 33 3.93 -15.76 0.21
C LEU A 33 3.64 -17.00 -0.63
N ARG A 34 2.40 -17.49 -0.68
CA ARG A 34 1.99 -18.60 -1.55
C ARG A 34 2.17 -18.26 -3.03
N ILE A 35 1.82 -17.04 -3.44
CA ILE A 35 2.08 -16.54 -4.81
C ILE A 35 3.58 -16.61 -5.13
N LEU A 36 4.44 -16.28 -4.15
CA LEU A 36 5.89 -16.34 -4.28
C LEU A 36 6.48 -17.76 -4.18
N ARG A 37 5.64 -18.81 -4.09
CA ARG A 37 6.04 -20.23 -3.94
C ARG A 37 6.85 -20.51 -2.68
N TYR A 38 6.50 -19.81 -1.60
CA TYR A 38 7.12 -19.92 -0.29
C TYR A 38 7.30 -21.37 0.23
N GLU A 39 6.28 -22.22 0.10
CA GLU A 39 6.32 -23.59 0.64
C GLU A 39 7.34 -24.49 -0.05
N THR A 40 7.61 -24.26 -1.34
CA THR A 40 8.55 -25.06 -2.14
C THR A 40 9.93 -24.42 -2.23
N GLU A 41 10.02 -23.08 -2.27
CA GLU A 41 11.27 -22.35 -2.47
C GLU A 41 11.94 -21.92 -1.16
N PHE A 42 11.21 -21.67 -0.08
CA PHE A 42 11.77 -21.19 1.19
C PHE A 42 11.83 -22.27 2.27
N CYS A 43 10.72 -22.94 2.57
CA CYS A 43 10.64 -23.92 3.67
C CYS A 43 11.74 -25.02 3.65
N PRO A 44 12.14 -25.58 2.49
CA PRO A 44 13.19 -26.60 2.45
C PRO A 44 14.63 -26.05 2.45
N ARG A 45 14.85 -24.72 2.43
CA ARG A 45 16.20 -24.13 2.36
C ARG A 45 17.03 -24.33 3.64
N VAL A 46 16.37 -24.47 4.78
CA VAL A 46 17.01 -24.61 6.09
C VAL A 46 16.83 -26.04 6.59
N LYS A 47 17.80 -26.55 7.36
CA LYS A 47 17.74 -27.87 8.00
C LYS A 47 17.75 -27.70 9.53
N PRO A 48 16.73 -28.19 10.26
CA PRO A 48 15.49 -28.82 9.79
C PRO A 48 14.58 -27.84 9.00
N PRO A 49 13.74 -28.35 8.08
CA PRO A 49 12.88 -27.51 7.25
C PRO A 49 11.89 -26.73 8.09
N PHE A 50 11.63 -25.48 7.69
CA PHE A 50 10.62 -24.66 8.34
C PHE A 50 9.23 -25.23 8.07
N LYS A 51 8.38 -25.20 9.10
CA LYS A 51 6.96 -25.53 8.95
C LYS A 51 6.25 -24.36 8.26
N PRO A 52 5.28 -24.58 7.37
CA PRO A 52 4.49 -23.50 6.80
C PRO A 52 3.85 -22.60 7.88
N LEU A 53 3.75 -21.30 7.58
CA LEU A 53 3.22 -20.31 8.51
C LEU A 53 1.75 -20.58 8.84
N SER A 54 1.41 -20.46 10.13
CA SER A 54 0.03 -20.44 10.62
C SER A 54 -0.52 -19.02 10.65
N LYS A 55 -1.84 -18.87 10.58
CA LYS A 55 -2.59 -17.60 10.56
C LYS A 55 -2.26 -16.61 11.68
N TYR A 56 -1.67 -17.09 12.77
CA TYR A 56 -1.35 -16.27 13.95
C TYR A 56 0.14 -16.24 14.29
N TYR A 57 1.00 -16.76 13.42
CA TYR A 57 2.40 -17.03 13.77
C TYR A 57 3.20 -15.76 14.09
N PHE A 58 3.00 -14.66 13.38
CA PHE A 58 3.69 -13.39 13.64
C PHE A 58 2.82 -12.34 14.35
N SER A 59 1.53 -12.59 14.53
CA SER A 59 0.61 -11.67 15.20
C SER A 59 0.91 -11.51 16.69
N GLY A 60 1.52 -12.52 17.31
CA GLY A 60 1.99 -12.49 18.69
C GLY A 60 3.13 -13.48 18.94
N PRO A 61 3.63 -13.58 20.18
CA PRO A 61 4.62 -14.57 20.54
C PRO A 61 4.12 -15.98 20.21
N SER A 62 4.93 -16.76 19.48
CA SER A 62 4.55 -18.11 19.09
C SER A 62 4.30 -18.98 20.32
N THR A 63 3.19 -19.73 20.32
CA THR A 63 2.87 -20.72 21.36
C THR A 63 3.56 -22.06 21.13
N ILE A 64 4.14 -22.25 19.94
CA ILE A 64 4.73 -23.52 19.48
C ILE A 64 6.26 -23.43 19.48
N ASP A 65 6.81 -22.28 19.06
CA ASP A 65 8.25 -22.09 18.89
C ASP A 65 8.80 -21.11 19.93
N ASN A 66 10.07 -21.30 20.31
CA ASN A 66 10.78 -20.36 21.17
C ASN A 66 10.92 -18.98 20.49
N PRO A 67 10.96 -17.87 21.23
CA PRO A 67 11.12 -16.52 20.66
C PRO A 67 12.34 -16.38 19.74
N ASN A 68 13.45 -17.05 20.06
CA ASN A 68 14.64 -17.07 19.20
C ASN A 68 14.40 -17.81 17.88
N ALA A 69 13.61 -18.88 17.87
CA ALA A 69 13.26 -19.60 16.65
C ALA A 69 12.31 -18.77 15.77
N GLN A 70 11.35 -18.08 16.39
CA GLN A 70 10.48 -17.11 15.70
C GLN A 70 11.29 -15.95 15.09
N PHE A 71 12.29 -15.44 15.81
CA PHE A 71 13.20 -14.40 15.31
C PHE A 71 14.07 -14.90 14.15
N TYR A 72 14.61 -16.11 14.27
CA TYR A 72 15.38 -16.75 13.20
C TYR A 72 14.54 -16.97 11.94
N TYR A 73 13.28 -17.37 12.11
CA TYR A 73 12.33 -17.50 11.01
C TYR A 73 12.07 -16.15 10.34
N PHE A 74 11.75 -15.12 11.13
CA PHE A 74 11.51 -13.76 10.65
C PHE A 74 12.69 -13.22 9.84
N THR A 75 13.90 -13.30 10.39
CA THR A 75 15.12 -12.80 9.75
C THR A 75 15.49 -13.58 8.49
N SER A 76 15.33 -14.91 8.52
CA SER A 76 15.47 -15.76 7.34
C SER A 76 14.46 -15.40 6.25
N LEU A 77 13.21 -15.14 6.62
CA LEU A 77 12.15 -14.75 5.67
C LEU A 77 12.43 -13.38 5.04
N CYS A 78 12.87 -12.40 5.83
CA CYS A 78 13.33 -11.11 5.31
C CYS A 78 14.46 -11.29 4.29
N SER A 79 15.48 -12.10 4.62
CA SER A 79 16.60 -12.35 3.70
C SER A 79 16.16 -12.95 2.37
N TRP A 80 15.20 -13.87 2.41
CA TRP A 80 14.66 -14.49 1.22
C TRP A 80 13.88 -13.50 0.36
N LEU A 81 12.98 -12.70 0.96
CA LEU A 81 12.20 -11.69 0.24
C LEU A 81 13.09 -10.59 -0.38
N MET A 82 14.15 -10.19 0.34
CA MET A 82 15.17 -9.27 -0.19
C MET A 82 15.95 -9.89 -1.35
N GLY A 83 16.30 -11.17 -1.25
CA GLY A 83 16.93 -11.94 -2.32
C GLY A 83 16.07 -12.03 -3.59
N LEU A 84 14.76 -12.22 -3.43
CA LEU A 84 13.81 -12.20 -4.54
C LEU A 84 13.74 -10.81 -5.21
N SER A 85 13.96 -9.74 -4.45
CA SER A 85 14.02 -8.36 -4.95
C SER A 85 15.38 -7.98 -5.56
N GLY A 86 16.32 -8.93 -5.71
CA GLY A 86 17.63 -8.71 -6.33
C GLY A 86 18.70 -8.11 -5.39
N ARG A 87 18.46 -8.07 -4.07
CA ARG A 87 19.42 -7.62 -3.06
C ARG A 87 20.10 -8.83 -2.39
N ASN A 88 21.42 -8.82 -2.33
CA ASN A 88 22.17 -9.88 -1.67
C ASN A 88 22.29 -9.60 -0.16
N PHE A 89 21.27 -9.97 0.60
CA PHE A 89 21.31 -9.96 2.07
C PHE A 89 21.56 -11.38 2.55
N GLU A 90 22.73 -11.63 3.17
CA GLU A 90 23.05 -12.96 3.68
C GLU A 90 22.07 -13.35 4.80
N PRO A 91 21.57 -14.60 4.80
CA PRO A 91 20.65 -15.08 5.81
C PRO A 91 21.33 -15.03 7.20
N PRO A 92 20.79 -14.27 8.16
CA PRO A 92 21.35 -14.19 9.49
C PRO A 92 21.34 -15.57 10.17
N GLY A 93 22.41 -15.90 10.89
CA GLY A 93 22.51 -17.14 11.65
C GLY A 93 21.55 -17.18 12.84
N GLN A 94 21.22 -18.40 13.31
CA GLN A 94 20.36 -18.60 14.48
C GLN A 94 20.93 -17.99 15.78
N PHE A 95 22.24 -17.75 15.81
CA PHE A 95 22.97 -17.24 16.98
C PHE A 95 23.52 -15.82 16.78
N ASP A 96 23.16 -15.15 15.68
CA ASP A 96 23.57 -13.76 15.45
C ASP A 96 22.90 -12.81 16.44
N ASP A 97 23.57 -11.69 16.74
CA ASP A 97 23.04 -10.70 17.69
C ASP A 97 21.71 -10.12 17.16
N PRO A 98 20.58 -10.28 17.88
CA PRO A 98 19.27 -9.87 17.39
C PRO A 98 19.15 -8.36 17.12
N ASN A 99 19.88 -7.53 17.87
CA ASN A 99 19.83 -6.07 17.67
C ASN A 99 20.64 -5.65 16.44
N ALA A 100 21.81 -6.25 16.23
CA ALA A 100 22.62 -6.03 15.03
C ALA A 100 21.86 -6.47 13.78
N THR A 101 21.28 -7.67 13.80
CA THR A 101 20.48 -8.20 12.67
C THR A 101 19.25 -7.34 12.37
N ALA A 102 18.50 -6.92 13.40
CA ALA A 102 17.37 -6.00 13.22
C ALA A 102 17.79 -4.65 12.64
N THR A 103 18.96 -4.14 13.05
CA THR A 103 19.51 -2.88 12.53
C THR A 103 19.93 -3.02 11.06
N ASN A 104 20.56 -4.14 10.70
CA ASN A 104 20.96 -4.43 9.32
C ASN A 104 19.75 -4.56 8.39
N ILE A 105 18.68 -5.24 8.83
CA ILE A 105 17.42 -5.33 8.08
C ILE A 105 16.84 -3.93 7.83
N LEU A 106 16.85 -3.05 8.84
CA LEU A 106 16.37 -1.67 8.67
C LEU A 106 17.25 -0.84 7.72
N MET A 107 18.57 -1.06 7.70
CA MET A 107 19.46 -0.40 6.75
C MET A 107 19.17 -0.84 5.31
N GLU A 108 18.96 -2.14 5.08
CA GLU A 108 18.60 -2.66 3.76
C GLU A 108 17.22 -2.18 3.29
N LEU A 109 16.24 -2.11 4.20
CA LEU A 109 14.92 -1.53 3.90
C LEU A 109 15.00 -0.07 3.41
N ARG A 110 15.83 0.75 4.08
CA ARG A 110 16.11 2.12 3.61
C ARG A 110 16.82 2.12 2.26
N GLY A 111 17.75 1.18 2.04
CA GLY A 111 18.42 1.01 0.75
C GLY A 111 17.46 0.65 -0.39
N MET A 112 16.36 -0.05 -0.10
CA MET A 112 15.28 -0.38 -1.05
C MET A 112 14.20 0.71 -1.14
N ASN A 113 14.39 1.86 -0.51
CA ASN A 113 13.41 2.97 -0.48
C ASN A 113 12.06 2.58 0.17
N ILE A 114 12.04 1.54 1.01
CA ILE A 114 10.86 1.11 1.76
C ILE A 114 10.85 1.86 3.08
N THR A 115 9.88 2.76 3.25
CA THR A 115 9.72 3.57 4.47
C THR A 115 8.39 3.26 5.14
N ALA A 116 8.41 2.91 6.42
CA ALA A 116 7.19 2.71 7.22
C ALA A 116 7.31 3.42 8.58
N PRO A 117 6.18 3.92 9.13
CA PRO A 117 6.17 4.56 10.44
C PRO A 117 6.49 3.54 11.56
N ASN A 118 7.07 4.03 12.66
CA ASN A 118 7.28 3.27 13.91
C ASN A 118 8.19 2.01 13.82
N LEU A 119 9.11 1.96 12.84
CA LEU A 119 10.14 0.93 12.73
C LEU A 119 11.34 1.23 13.64
N ALA A 120 11.55 0.41 14.67
CA ALA A 120 12.70 0.49 15.57
C ALA A 120 13.33 -0.90 15.79
N PRO A 121 14.67 -1.02 15.94
CA PRO A 121 15.34 -2.31 16.13
C PRO A 121 14.76 -3.12 17.30
N ASN A 122 14.41 -2.44 18.39
CA ASN A 122 13.83 -3.06 19.59
C ASN A 122 12.47 -3.74 19.33
N ARG A 123 11.67 -3.23 18.38
CA ARG A 123 10.38 -3.82 18.01
C ARG A 123 10.55 -5.01 17.08
N LEU A 124 11.52 -4.97 16.16
CA LEU A 124 11.84 -6.11 15.29
C LEU A 124 12.46 -7.27 16.07
N ARG A 125 13.22 -6.99 17.13
CA ARG A 125 13.76 -8.01 18.04
C ARG A 125 12.67 -8.89 18.67
N GLN A 126 11.46 -8.36 18.86
CA GLN A 126 10.35 -9.13 19.45
C GLN A 126 9.86 -10.26 18.54
N ALA A 127 10.29 -10.29 17.26
CA ALA A 127 9.95 -11.30 16.25
C ALA A 127 8.44 -11.49 16.00
N SER A 128 7.61 -10.63 16.57
CA SER A 128 6.16 -10.69 16.51
C SER A 128 5.56 -9.30 16.71
N GLY A 129 4.33 -9.13 16.24
CA GLY A 129 3.56 -7.89 16.33
C GLY A 129 3.66 -7.01 15.09
N GLU A 130 3.06 -5.82 15.22
CA GLU A 130 2.83 -4.86 14.14
C GLU A 130 4.08 -4.56 13.30
N ALA A 131 5.20 -4.20 13.93
CA ALA A 131 6.41 -3.81 13.21
C ALA A 131 6.98 -4.94 12.33
N VAL A 132 6.82 -6.20 12.75
CA VAL A 132 7.28 -7.37 11.99
C VAL A 132 6.37 -7.62 10.79
N LEU A 133 5.05 -7.57 11.00
CA LEU A 133 4.07 -7.74 9.93
C LEU A 133 4.17 -6.63 8.88
N THR A 134 4.36 -5.37 9.30
CA THR A 134 4.57 -4.24 8.39
C THR A 134 5.79 -4.47 7.49
N VAL A 135 6.92 -4.91 8.06
CA VAL A 135 8.13 -5.19 7.29
C VAL A 135 7.92 -6.35 6.32
N LEU A 136 7.32 -7.45 6.77
CA LEU A 136 7.10 -8.62 5.93
C LEU A 136 6.12 -8.33 4.79
N SER A 137 5.03 -7.60 5.05
CA SER A 137 4.04 -7.23 4.04
C SER A 137 4.65 -6.33 2.96
N LEU A 138 5.40 -5.29 3.36
CA LEU A 138 6.09 -4.40 2.41
C LEU A 138 7.16 -5.12 1.59
N LEU A 139 7.93 -6.02 2.20
CA LEU A 139 8.91 -6.83 1.50
C LEU A 139 8.25 -7.82 0.53
N ALA A 140 7.12 -8.41 0.92
CA ALA A 140 6.36 -9.32 0.06
C ALA A 140 5.78 -8.58 -1.15
N ASP A 141 5.19 -7.39 -0.96
CA ASP A 141 4.69 -6.55 -2.04
C ASP A 141 5.81 -6.16 -3.01
N HIS A 142 6.95 -5.72 -2.47
CA HIS A 142 8.11 -5.38 -3.27
C HIS A 142 8.68 -6.60 -4.03
N ALA A 143 8.70 -7.78 -3.40
CA ALA A 143 9.13 -9.02 -4.05
C ALA A 143 8.18 -9.44 -5.19
N ILE A 144 6.87 -9.32 -4.99
CA ILE A 144 5.85 -9.61 -6.03
C ILE A 144 6.02 -8.67 -7.23
N LEU A 145 6.19 -7.37 -6.97
CA LEU A 145 6.46 -6.37 -8.01
C LEU A 145 7.76 -6.68 -8.77
N SER A 146 8.82 -7.07 -8.06
CA SER A 146 10.12 -7.40 -8.69
C SER A 146 10.06 -8.67 -9.57
N LYS A 147 9.19 -9.64 -9.24
CA LYS A 147 8.94 -10.83 -10.09
C LYS A 147 8.02 -10.51 -11.29
N GLY A 148 7.51 -9.28 -11.41
CA GLY A 148 6.58 -8.88 -12.48
C GLY A 148 5.20 -9.52 -12.36
N LEU A 149 4.84 -10.00 -11.17
CA LEU A 149 3.54 -10.62 -10.92
C LEU A 149 2.52 -9.51 -10.65
N ASN A 150 1.79 -9.10 -11.69
CA ASN A 150 0.68 -8.17 -11.53
C ASN A 150 -0.55 -8.94 -11.05
N ILE A 151 -1.01 -8.63 -9.83
CA ILE A 151 -2.31 -9.07 -9.34
C ILE A 151 -3.35 -8.36 -10.22
N ARG A 152 -3.92 -9.09 -11.18
CA ARG A 152 -5.00 -8.59 -12.02
C ARG A 152 -6.20 -8.35 -11.12
N ALA A 153 -6.71 -7.13 -11.07
CA ALA A 153 -8.01 -6.87 -10.46
C ALA A 153 -9.04 -7.80 -11.12
N ILE A 154 -9.81 -8.49 -10.29
CA ILE A 154 -10.86 -9.39 -10.76
C ILE A 154 -11.78 -8.56 -11.66
N ASP A 155 -11.96 -9.02 -12.89
CA ASP A 155 -12.80 -8.33 -13.86
C ASP A 155 -14.26 -8.70 -13.58
N TYR A 156 -14.96 -7.80 -12.89
CA TYR A 156 -16.38 -7.95 -12.59
C TYR A 156 -17.29 -7.68 -13.80
N SER A 157 -16.72 -7.36 -14.98
CA SER A 157 -17.51 -7.03 -16.18
C SER A 157 -18.25 -8.25 -16.76
N ASN A 158 -17.72 -9.46 -16.55
CA ASN A 158 -18.26 -10.72 -17.06
C ASN A 158 -18.91 -11.60 -15.98
N ILE A 159 -19.14 -11.06 -14.78
CA ILE A 159 -20.06 -11.74 -13.87
C ILE A 159 -21.44 -11.51 -14.47
N GLU A 160 -22.03 -12.58 -14.99
CA GLU A 160 -23.46 -12.62 -15.30
C GLU A 160 -24.16 -12.00 -14.11
N LYS A 161 -24.71 -10.80 -14.29
CA LYS A 161 -25.64 -10.24 -13.33
C LYS A 161 -26.79 -11.22 -13.32
N PHE A 162 -26.78 -12.11 -12.34
CA PHE A 162 -27.92 -12.94 -12.03
C PHE A 162 -28.99 -11.97 -11.56
N ASP A 163 -29.80 -11.49 -12.51
CA ASP A 163 -30.94 -10.66 -12.23
C ASP A 163 -31.96 -11.58 -11.55
N GLU A 164 -31.92 -11.63 -10.22
CA GLU A 164 -32.84 -12.44 -9.40
C GLU A 164 -34.32 -12.15 -9.70
N LEU A 165 -34.60 -11.04 -10.40
CA LEU A 165 -35.94 -10.65 -10.81
C LEU A 165 -36.41 -11.32 -12.12
N GLU A 166 -35.51 -11.69 -13.03
CA GLU A 166 -35.88 -12.26 -14.34
C GLU A 166 -36.23 -13.76 -14.24
N GLY A 167 -35.70 -14.46 -13.23
CA GLY A 167 -36.06 -15.85 -12.92
C GLY A 167 -37.42 -16.05 -12.24
N ALA A 168 -38.12 -14.97 -11.89
CA ALA A 168 -39.42 -15.03 -11.20
C ALA A 168 -40.62 -14.77 -12.13
N THR A 169 -40.40 -14.39 -13.39
CA THR A 169 -41.50 -13.96 -14.28
C THR A 169 -41.71 -14.79 -15.54
N ASP A 170 -40.84 -15.74 -15.89
CA ASP A 170 -41.06 -16.65 -17.02
C ASP A 170 -40.75 -18.10 -16.64
N GLY A 171 -41.81 -18.89 -16.41
CA GLY A 171 -41.69 -20.32 -16.12
C GLY A 171 -42.96 -20.99 -15.58
N ASP A 172 -44.15 -20.44 -15.82
CA ASP A 172 -45.36 -21.27 -15.90
C ASP A 172 -45.55 -21.65 -17.38
N GLU A 173 -46.04 -22.87 -17.57
CA GLU A 173 -46.42 -23.50 -18.84
C GLU A 173 -45.29 -24.18 -19.67
N ASN A 174 -45.28 -25.52 -19.53
CA ASN A 174 -44.92 -26.51 -20.54
C ASN A 174 -43.43 -26.90 -20.72
N TYR A 175 -42.96 -27.88 -19.93
CA TYR A 175 -42.15 -28.96 -20.49
C TYR A 175 -42.73 -30.31 -20.11
N GLY A 176 -43.21 -30.99 -21.16
CA GLY A 176 -43.82 -32.30 -21.10
C GLY A 176 -42.87 -33.36 -20.56
N ILE A 177 -43.49 -34.25 -19.80
CA ILE A 177 -43.07 -35.62 -19.58
C ILE A 177 -42.76 -36.25 -20.95
N GLY A 178 -41.56 -36.79 -21.09
CA GLY A 178 -41.17 -37.65 -22.20
C GLY A 178 -39.94 -37.13 -22.91
N ASP A 179 -38.76 -37.52 -22.44
CA ASP A 179 -37.70 -37.82 -23.39
C ASP A 179 -37.10 -39.17 -23.05
N GLU A 180 -36.97 -39.93 -24.11
CA GLU A 180 -36.81 -41.36 -24.15
C GLU A 180 -35.36 -41.75 -23.85
N VAL A 181 -35.23 -42.92 -23.25
CA VAL A 181 -33.99 -43.67 -23.10
C VAL A 181 -33.32 -43.87 -24.47
N GLU A 182 -32.25 -43.12 -24.75
CA GLU A 182 -31.22 -43.54 -25.71
C GLU A 182 -30.06 -44.20 -24.96
N ASP A 183 -30.26 -45.49 -24.68
CA ASP A 183 -29.21 -46.44 -24.36
C ASP A 183 -28.57 -46.88 -25.68
N ASN A 184 -27.43 -46.28 -26.07
CA ASN A 184 -26.69 -46.70 -27.25
C ASN A 184 -25.19 -46.35 -27.20
N VAL A 185 -24.52 -46.69 -26.10
CA VAL A 185 -23.05 -46.78 -26.11
C VAL A 185 -22.66 -48.21 -26.50
N MET A 186 -22.50 -48.42 -27.81
CA MET A 186 -21.75 -49.55 -28.38
C MET A 186 -20.34 -49.54 -27.77
N ILE A 187 -20.06 -50.51 -26.90
CA ILE A 187 -18.70 -50.85 -26.50
C ILE A 187 -18.14 -51.69 -27.65
N ASP A 188 -17.37 -51.06 -28.52
CA ASP A 188 -16.57 -51.74 -29.54
C ASP A 188 -15.37 -52.37 -28.80
N SER A 189 -15.49 -53.66 -28.46
CA SER A 189 -14.35 -54.46 -28.02
C SER A 189 -13.59 -54.89 -29.27
N ASP A 190 -12.55 -54.13 -29.61
CA ASP A 190 -11.55 -54.50 -30.60
C ASP A 190 -10.86 -55.78 -30.10
N ASP A 191 -11.33 -56.91 -30.64
CA ASP A 191 -10.87 -58.27 -30.37
C ASP A 191 -9.63 -58.50 -31.24
N ASP A 192 -8.48 -57.95 -30.81
CA ASP A 192 -7.15 -58.23 -31.38
C ASP A 192 -6.67 -59.62 -30.93
N ASP A 193 -7.38 -60.65 -31.36
CA ASP A 193 -6.90 -62.04 -31.35
C ASP A 193 -5.98 -62.25 -32.57
N GLU A 194 -4.72 -61.82 -32.41
CA GLU A 194 -3.62 -62.12 -33.32
C GLU A 194 -3.47 -63.63 -33.53
N LEU A 195 -3.97 -64.08 -34.69
CA LEU A 195 -3.48 -65.14 -35.58
C LEU A 195 -2.15 -65.82 -35.14
N TYR A 196 -2.21 -66.71 -34.15
CA TYR A 196 -1.22 -67.78 -34.01
C TYR A 196 -1.47 -68.83 -35.09
N VAL A 197 -0.92 -68.60 -36.28
CA VAL A 197 -0.74 -69.63 -37.31
C VAL A 197 0.22 -70.67 -36.74
N ARG A 198 -0.36 -71.68 -36.08
CA ARG A 198 0.30 -72.95 -35.82
C ARG A 198 0.70 -73.50 -37.19
N ALA A 199 1.99 -73.45 -37.51
CA ALA A 199 2.56 -74.13 -38.65
C ALA A 199 2.36 -75.65 -38.47
N VAL A 200 1.18 -76.13 -38.83
CA VAL A 200 0.90 -77.54 -39.05
C VAL A 200 1.66 -77.89 -40.31
N GLY A 201 2.84 -78.47 -40.12
CA GLY A 201 3.67 -79.02 -41.19
C GLY A 201 2.81 -79.85 -42.13
N GLY A 202 2.61 -79.33 -43.34
CA GLY A 202 1.93 -80.05 -44.40
C GLY A 202 2.65 -81.36 -44.66
N LYS A 203 1.94 -82.47 -44.45
CA LYS A 203 2.35 -83.78 -44.95
C LYS A 203 2.31 -83.74 -46.48
N SER A 204 3.41 -83.31 -47.09
CA SER A 204 3.70 -83.64 -48.47
C SER A 204 4.19 -85.09 -48.51
N GLY A 205 3.25 -86.02 -48.64
CA GLY A 205 3.55 -87.39 -49.05
C GLY A 205 3.99 -87.35 -50.51
N LYS A 206 5.29 -87.16 -50.74
CA LYS A 206 5.95 -87.69 -51.92
C LYS A 206 6.64 -88.98 -51.48
N GLU A 207 6.25 -90.06 -52.11
CA GLU A 207 6.94 -91.35 -52.04
C GLU A 207 8.40 -91.10 -52.41
N ASP A 208 9.24 -91.13 -51.38
CA ASP A 208 10.69 -91.06 -51.53
C ASP A 208 11.11 -92.40 -52.14
N THR A 209 11.34 -92.38 -53.45
CA THR A 209 11.99 -93.48 -54.17
C THR A 209 13.30 -93.75 -53.45
N GLY A 210 13.39 -94.91 -52.79
CA GLY A 210 14.48 -95.32 -51.89
C GLY A 210 15.87 -95.29 -52.50
N ILE A 211 16.40 -94.09 -52.68
CA ILE A 211 17.81 -93.79 -52.75
C ILE A 211 18.13 -93.30 -51.34
N PRO A 212 18.92 -94.04 -50.54
CA PRO A 212 19.39 -93.52 -49.27
C PRO A 212 20.03 -92.15 -49.52
N VAL A 213 19.52 -91.10 -48.88
CA VAL A 213 20.21 -89.82 -48.83
C VAL A 213 21.48 -90.07 -48.04
N GLU A 214 22.57 -90.38 -48.76
CA GLU A 214 23.90 -90.47 -48.17
C GLU A 214 24.23 -89.07 -47.66
N SER A 215 24.18 -88.91 -46.34
CA SER A 215 24.62 -87.68 -45.69
C SER A 215 26.11 -87.51 -46.01
N GLU A 216 26.46 -86.49 -46.81
CA GLU A 216 27.85 -86.03 -46.98
C GLU A 216 28.47 -85.52 -45.67
N ILE A 217 27.69 -85.49 -44.59
CA ILE A 217 28.11 -85.12 -43.25
C ILE A 217 28.80 -86.33 -42.63
N ASN A 218 30.10 -86.17 -42.38
CA ASN A 218 30.90 -87.14 -41.64
C ASN A 218 30.31 -87.33 -40.23
N ALA A 219 30.02 -88.57 -39.86
CA ALA A 219 29.43 -88.90 -38.56
C ALA A 219 30.25 -88.37 -37.38
N ASP A 220 31.58 -88.31 -37.54
CA ASP A 220 32.49 -87.81 -36.51
C ASP A 220 32.38 -86.28 -36.38
N GLU A 221 32.22 -85.55 -37.48
CA GLU A 221 32.05 -84.08 -37.46
C GLU A 221 30.70 -83.69 -36.87
N TRP A 222 29.65 -84.45 -37.19
CA TRP A 222 28.34 -84.26 -36.57
C TRP A 222 28.39 -84.52 -35.07
N ASN A 223 29.08 -85.58 -34.64
CA ASN A 223 29.18 -85.92 -33.23
C ASN A 223 29.99 -84.87 -32.44
N LEU A 224 31.06 -84.33 -33.04
CA LEU A 224 31.80 -83.21 -32.47
C LEU A 224 30.95 -81.95 -32.34
N GLU A 225 30.08 -81.67 -33.32
CA GLU A 225 29.17 -80.53 -33.28
C GLU A 225 28.07 -80.73 -32.21
N VAL A 226 27.57 -81.95 -32.04
CA VAL A 226 26.64 -82.31 -30.96
C VAL A 226 27.30 -82.18 -29.60
N GLU A 227 28.55 -82.62 -29.43
CA GLU A 227 29.30 -82.43 -28.19
C GLU A 227 29.63 -80.96 -27.92
N ARG A 228 29.87 -80.17 -28.96
CA ARG A 228 30.12 -78.72 -28.87
C ARG A 228 28.87 -77.94 -28.47
N VAL A 229 27.71 -78.28 -29.04
CA VAL A 229 26.44 -77.55 -28.87
C VAL A 229 25.62 -78.09 -27.70
N GLY A 230 25.82 -79.35 -27.29
CA GLY A 230 25.14 -79.97 -26.15
C GLY A 230 25.20 -79.15 -24.85
N PRO A 231 26.37 -78.64 -24.44
CA PRO A 231 26.50 -77.75 -23.27
C PRO A 231 25.82 -76.38 -23.45
N LEU A 232 25.71 -75.88 -24.69
CA LEU A 232 25.07 -74.61 -25.03
C LEU A 232 23.54 -74.73 -25.10
N LEU A 233 23.03 -75.92 -25.39
CA LEU A 233 21.60 -76.28 -25.36
C LEU A 233 21.10 -76.67 -23.96
N HIS A 234 22.01 -76.72 -22.97
CA HIS A 234 21.59 -76.89 -21.60
C HIS A 234 20.93 -75.60 -21.14
N VAL A 235 19.60 -75.57 -21.21
CA VAL A 235 18.78 -74.52 -20.61
C VAL A 235 19.05 -74.58 -19.10
N LYS A 236 20.05 -73.80 -18.65
CA LYS A 236 20.23 -73.54 -17.24
C LYS A 236 18.95 -72.85 -16.80
N SER A 237 18.10 -73.58 -16.11
CA SER A 237 16.98 -73.02 -15.38
C SER A 237 17.57 -72.23 -14.22
N GLU A 238 18.19 -71.09 -14.54
CA GLU A 238 18.51 -70.10 -13.55
C GLU A 238 17.17 -69.64 -12.98
N ALA A 239 16.96 -69.97 -11.72
CA ALA A 239 15.79 -69.67 -10.90
C ALA A 239 15.62 -68.16 -10.65
N ILE A 240 15.82 -67.33 -11.68
CA ILE A 240 15.66 -65.89 -11.66
C ILE A 240 14.48 -65.60 -12.59
N GLN A 241 13.29 -65.67 -11.99
CA GLN A 241 12.08 -65.01 -12.47
C GLN A 241 11.56 -65.57 -13.79
N ASP A 242 10.97 -66.76 -13.71
CA ASP A 242 10.14 -67.33 -14.76
C ASP A 242 9.06 -66.30 -15.11
N TRP A 243 9.16 -65.69 -16.29
CA TRP A 243 8.22 -64.67 -16.78
C TRP A 243 6.78 -65.19 -16.73
N ARG A 244 6.59 -66.52 -16.80
CA ARG A 244 5.32 -67.20 -16.57
C ARG A 244 4.74 -66.92 -15.19
N SER A 245 5.53 -67.06 -14.13
CA SER A 245 5.11 -66.76 -12.76
C SER A 245 4.76 -65.27 -12.57
N ARG A 246 5.46 -64.37 -13.27
CA ARG A 246 5.14 -62.94 -13.27
C ARG A 246 3.81 -62.65 -13.96
N ILE A 247 3.55 -63.28 -15.10
CA ILE A 247 2.27 -63.16 -15.81
C ILE A 247 1.13 -63.75 -14.99
N GLU A 248 1.34 -64.91 -14.35
CA GLU A 248 0.34 -65.53 -13.48
C GLU A 248 0.04 -64.64 -12.27
N ASN A 249 1.06 -64.08 -11.63
CA ASN A 249 0.88 -63.10 -10.55
C ASN A 249 0.17 -61.82 -11.04
N ALA A 250 0.50 -61.32 -12.22
CA ALA A 250 -0.18 -60.16 -12.81
C ALA A 250 -1.66 -60.45 -13.11
N ALA A 251 -1.99 -61.66 -13.60
CA ALA A 251 -3.37 -62.08 -13.84
C ALA A 251 -4.17 -62.22 -12.52
N ILE A 252 -3.52 -62.68 -11.45
CA ILE A 252 -4.13 -62.73 -10.11
C ILE A 252 -4.41 -61.31 -9.59
N LEU A 253 -3.44 -60.40 -9.72
CA LEU A 253 -3.61 -59.00 -9.32
C LEU A 253 -4.68 -58.30 -10.15
N LEU A 254 -4.75 -58.54 -11.47
CA LEU A 254 -5.79 -58.00 -12.34
C LEU A 254 -7.17 -58.43 -11.86
N LYS A 255 -7.38 -59.73 -11.60
CA LYS A 255 -8.65 -60.24 -11.06
C LYS A 255 -8.99 -59.64 -9.69
N ALA A 256 -7.98 -59.39 -8.86
CA ALA A 256 -8.19 -58.71 -7.58
C ALA A 256 -8.65 -57.26 -7.79
N VAL A 257 -8.05 -56.53 -8.73
CA VAL A 257 -8.45 -55.17 -9.10
C VAL A 257 -9.86 -55.16 -9.70
N GLU A 258 -10.18 -56.05 -10.64
CA GLU A 258 -11.52 -56.17 -11.23
C GLU A 258 -12.61 -56.42 -10.18
N LYS A 259 -12.29 -57.19 -9.14
CA LYS A 259 -13.21 -57.44 -8.02
C LYS A 259 -13.39 -56.21 -7.12
N MET A 260 -12.32 -55.45 -6.85
CA MET A 260 -12.36 -54.27 -5.97
C MET A 260 -12.91 -53.03 -6.67
N TYR A 261 -12.72 -52.91 -7.98
CA TYR A 261 -13.13 -51.77 -8.79
C TYR A 261 -14.60 -51.37 -8.64
N PRO A 262 -15.60 -52.27 -8.72
CA PRO A 262 -17.01 -51.88 -8.60
C PRO A 262 -17.35 -51.32 -7.22
N GLU A 263 -16.74 -51.85 -6.15
CA GLU A 263 -16.95 -51.36 -4.79
C GLU A 263 -16.36 -49.96 -4.60
N VAL A 264 -15.12 -49.75 -5.05
CA VAL A 264 -14.45 -48.44 -4.99
C VAL A 264 -15.21 -47.41 -5.86
N ARG A 265 -15.64 -47.79 -7.06
CA ARG A 265 -16.45 -46.94 -7.95
C ARG A 265 -17.76 -46.55 -7.28
N GLN A 266 -18.45 -47.49 -6.64
CA GLN A 266 -19.69 -47.19 -5.92
C GLN A 266 -19.46 -46.26 -4.73
N MET A 267 -18.38 -46.46 -3.97
CA MET A 267 -18.00 -45.57 -2.86
C MET A 267 -17.73 -44.14 -3.34
N LEU A 268 -16.97 -44.01 -4.44
CA LEU A 268 -16.69 -42.71 -5.05
C LEU A 268 -17.96 -42.04 -5.58
N GLN A 269 -18.87 -42.80 -6.20
CA GLN A 269 -20.15 -42.27 -6.67
C GLN A 269 -21.00 -41.73 -5.52
N ARG A 270 -21.13 -42.50 -4.42
CA ARG A 270 -21.86 -42.03 -3.23
C ARG A 270 -21.24 -40.76 -2.64
N MET A 271 -19.91 -40.69 -2.59
CA MET A 271 -19.21 -39.50 -2.12
C MET A 271 -19.47 -38.30 -3.04
N SER A 272 -19.49 -38.51 -4.37
CA SER A 272 -19.87 -37.48 -5.34
C SER A 272 -21.28 -36.97 -5.09
N ASP A 273 -22.25 -37.87 -4.96
CA ASP A 273 -23.66 -37.52 -4.74
C ASP A 273 -23.85 -36.77 -3.41
N ASP A 274 -23.11 -37.14 -2.37
CA ASP A 274 -23.16 -36.48 -1.06
C ASP A 274 -22.50 -35.09 -1.08
N LEU A 275 -21.40 -34.93 -1.83
CA LEU A 275 -20.78 -33.64 -2.07
C LEU A 275 -21.70 -32.72 -2.88
N GLU A 276 -22.40 -33.24 -3.88
CA GLU A 276 -23.34 -32.47 -4.70
C GLU A 276 -24.54 -31.99 -3.87
N LYS A 277 -25.14 -32.87 -3.05
CA LYS A 277 -26.18 -32.47 -2.08
C LYS A 277 -25.69 -31.44 -1.07
N SER A 278 -24.42 -31.54 -0.64
CA SER A 278 -23.83 -30.57 0.29
C SER A 278 -23.66 -29.21 -0.40
N LYS A 279 -23.15 -29.19 -1.64
CA LYS A 279 -23.02 -28.01 -2.47
C LYS A 279 -24.37 -27.33 -2.70
N ASP A 280 -25.40 -28.08 -3.10
CA ASP A 280 -26.75 -27.53 -3.31
C ASP A 280 -27.34 -26.94 -2.03
N ARG A 281 -27.07 -27.56 -0.88
CA ARG A 281 -27.50 -27.06 0.42
C ARG A 281 -26.77 -25.76 0.80
N ILE A 282 -25.48 -25.67 0.51
CA ILE A 282 -24.69 -24.45 0.72
C ILE A 282 -25.23 -23.35 -0.19
N GLN A 283 -25.41 -23.62 -1.48
CA GLN A 283 -25.92 -22.66 -2.46
C GLN A 283 -27.30 -22.12 -2.08
N LYS A 284 -28.23 -22.99 -1.63
CA LYS A 284 -29.55 -22.56 -1.14
C LYS A 284 -29.46 -21.69 0.11
N ARG A 285 -28.53 -22.01 1.02
CA ARG A 285 -28.30 -21.19 2.22
C ARG A 285 -27.68 -19.85 1.87
N GLU A 286 -26.73 -19.80 0.95
CA GLU A 286 -26.13 -18.57 0.46
C GLU A 286 -27.17 -17.68 -0.20
N GLN A 287 -28.04 -18.24 -1.06
CA GLN A 287 -29.14 -17.50 -1.67
C GLN A 287 -30.11 -16.94 -0.62
N THR A 288 -30.50 -17.77 0.36
CA THR A 288 -31.38 -17.31 1.46
C THR A 288 -30.72 -16.19 2.26
N LEU A 289 -29.42 -16.31 2.52
CA LEU A 289 -28.66 -15.33 3.27
C LEU A 289 -28.51 -14.02 2.50
N ALA A 290 -28.22 -14.10 1.19
CA ALA A 290 -28.17 -12.95 0.30
C ALA A 290 -29.52 -12.21 0.29
N GLN A 291 -30.63 -12.94 0.16
CA GLN A 291 -31.97 -12.36 0.22
C GLN A 291 -32.26 -11.68 1.56
N GLN A 292 -31.89 -12.31 2.69
CA GLN A 292 -32.10 -11.75 4.02
C GLN A 292 -31.30 -10.48 4.28
N PHE A 293 -30.09 -10.38 3.71
CA PHE A 293 -29.22 -9.22 3.89
C PHE A 293 -29.41 -8.15 2.82
N SER A 294 -30.10 -8.42 1.71
CA SER A 294 -30.32 -7.46 0.62
C SER A 294 -30.96 -6.16 1.12
N ASP A 295 -32.06 -6.26 1.86
CA ASP A 295 -32.77 -5.11 2.43
C ASP A 295 -31.90 -4.34 3.43
N GLN A 296 -31.19 -5.07 4.30
CA GLN A 296 -30.29 -4.45 5.28
C GLN A 296 -29.14 -3.70 4.61
N VAL A 297 -28.56 -4.27 3.55
CA VAL A 297 -27.50 -3.63 2.77
C VAL A 297 -28.02 -2.35 2.13
N GLU A 298 -29.21 -2.35 1.53
CA GLU A 298 -29.77 -1.12 0.97
C GLU A 298 -30.08 -0.08 2.05
N ASP A 299 -30.62 -0.48 3.21
CA ASP A 299 -30.83 0.40 4.35
C ASP A 299 -29.52 1.03 4.83
N TYR A 300 -28.43 0.24 4.95
CA TYR A 300 -27.10 0.76 5.27
C TYR A 300 -26.61 1.75 4.21
N ARG A 301 -26.85 1.51 2.92
CA ARG A 301 -26.49 2.44 1.85
C ARG A 301 -27.26 3.74 1.94
N VAL A 302 -28.55 3.68 2.24
CA VAL A 302 -29.39 4.88 2.47
C VAL A 302 -28.87 5.66 3.67
N LYS A 303 -28.63 4.98 4.81
CA LYS A 303 -28.09 5.61 6.02
C LYS A 303 -26.72 6.24 5.81
N LEU A 304 -25.86 5.61 5.01
CA LEU A 304 -24.55 6.17 4.65
C LEU A 304 -24.69 7.44 3.79
N ARG A 305 -25.63 7.46 2.82
CA ARG A 305 -25.93 8.68 2.04
C ARG A 305 -26.47 9.80 2.93
N GLU A 306 -27.37 9.48 3.88
CA GLU A 306 -27.90 10.45 4.85
C GLU A 306 -26.79 11.02 5.75
N LEU A 307 -25.88 10.17 6.24
CA LEU A 307 -24.75 10.59 7.06
C LEU A 307 -23.82 11.53 6.29
N ASN A 308 -23.43 11.17 5.07
CA ASN A 308 -22.57 12.01 4.24
C ASN A 308 -23.23 13.37 3.95
N SER A 309 -24.52 13.38 3.62
CA SER A 309 -25.28 14.62 3.40
C SER A 309 -25.32 15.51 4.65
N SER A 310 -25.56 14.92 5.83
CA SER A 310 -25.53 15.63 7.11
C SER A 310 -24.13 16.17 7.44
N GLN A 311 -23.08 15.40 7.16
CA GLN A 311 -21.70 15.80 7.37
C GLN A 311 -21.28 16.95 6.44
N ASP A 312 -21.69 16.90 5.16
CA ASP A 312 -21.48 17.98 4.21
C ASP A 312 -22.22 19.26 4.63
N ALA A 313 -23.48 19.14 5.07
CA ALA A 313 -24.24 20.27 5.59
C ALA A 313 -23.60 20.88 6.85
N ALA A 314 -23.09 20.05 7.77
CA ALA A 314 -22.37 20.50 8.95
C ALA A 314 -21.05 21.19 8.59
N ASN A 315 -20.31 20.68 7.60
CA ASN A 315 -19.09 21.31 7.10
C ASN A 315 -19.37 22.68 6.48
N ILE A 316 -20.41 22.81 5.65
CA ILE A 316 -20.83 24.08 5.07
C ILE A 316 -21.23 25.07 6.16
N ALA A 317 -22.02 24.64 7.15
CA ALA A 317 -22.41 25.48 8.28
C ALA A 317 -21.19 25.92 9.12
N SER A 318 -20.22 25.02 9.35
CA SER A 318 -18.98 25.32 10.06
C SER A 318 -18.14 26.36 9.31
N GLN A 319 -17.99 26.23 7.99
CA GLN A 319 -17.32 27.23 7.16
C GLN A 319 -18.04 28.59 7.20
N SER A 320 -19.36 28.61 7.16
CA SER A 320 -20.15 29.84 7.29
C SER A 320 -19.94 30.51 8.66
N VAL A 321 -19.93 29.74 9.75
CA VAL A 321 -19.63 30.26 11.09
C VAL A 321 -18.22 30.83 11.18
N GLN A 322 -17.22 30.17 10.58
CA GLN A 322 -15.86 30.69 10.51
C GLN A 322 -15.78 32.02 9.75
N GLN A 323 -16.48 32.13 8.62
CA GLN A 323 -16.57 33.38 7.85
C GLN A 323 -17.22 34.51 8.67
N LEU A 324 -18.39 34.24 9.28
CA LEU A 324 -19.08 35.21 10.12
C LEU A 324 -18.24 35.62 11.34
N SER A 325 -17.48 34.70 11.93
CA SER A 325 -16.57 35.00 13.03
C SER A 325 -15.40 35.89 12.56
N ALA A 326 -14.86 35.65 11.37
CA ALA A 326 -13.84 36.50 10.78
C ALA A 326 -14.36 37.92 10.48
N GLU A 327 -15.56 38.02 9.90
CA GLU A 327 -16.22 39.31 9.65
C GLU A 327 -16.49 40.05 10.96
N LEU A 328 -16.99 39.35 11.99
CA LEU A 328 -17.21 39.95 13.30
C LEU A 328 -15.91 40.50 13.89
N ASN A 329 -14.82 39.73 13.85
CA ASN A 329 -13.51 40.19 14.31
C ASN A 329 -13.00 41.40 13.51
N GLN A 330 -13.23 41.43 12.19
CA GLN A 330 -12.89 42.58 11.36
C GLN A 330 -13.68 43.82 11.75
N VAL A 331 -15.01 43.70 11.93
CA VAL A 331 -15.88 44.81 12.33
C VAL A 331 -15.55 45.29 13.74
N SER A 332 -15.28 44.38 14.68
CA SER A 332 -14.78 44.73 16.02
C SER A 332 -13.45 45.47 15.96
N GLY A 333 -12.51 45.03 15.10
CA GLY A 333 -11.25 45.73 14.88
C GLY A 333 -11.43 47.14 14.31
N LEU A 334 -12.34 47.31 13.34
CA LEU A 334 -12.71 48.62 12.80
C LEU A 334 -13.37 49.51 13.86
N LEU A 335 -14.24 48.95 14.70
CA LEU A 335 -14.86 49.68 15.80
C LEU A 335 -13.81 50.18 16.81
N ASP A 336 -12.84 49.35 17.17
CA ASP A 336 -11.77 49.73 18.10
C ASP A 336 -10.78 50.72 17.45
N GLN A 337 -10.62 50.70 16.13
CA GLN A 337 -9.90 51.76 15.42
C GLN A 337 -10.67 53.08 15.48
N VAL A 338 -11.96 53.08 15.18
CA VAL A 338 -12.80 54.28 15.26
C VAL A 338 -12.84 54.84 16.67
N LYS A 339 -12.92 54.00 17.71
CA LYS A 339 -12.81 54.43 19.11
C LYS A 339 -11.47 55.13 19.38
N ARG A 340 -10.35 54.55 18.94
CA ARG A 340 -9.02 55.17 19.08
C ARG A 340 -8.93 56.51 18.34
N ASP A 341 -9.47 56.60 17.13
CA ASP A 341 -9.50 57.84 16.36
C ASP A 341 -10.36 58.91 17.06
N ILE A 342 -11.47 58.52 17.69
CA ILE A 342 -12.31 59.42 18.51
C ILE A 342 -11.53 59.89 19.74
N GLU A 343 -10.89 58.98 20.49
CA GLU A 343 -10.08 59.32 21.66
C GLU A 343 -8.91 60.26 21.28
N GLU A 344 -8.26 60.04 20.14
CA GLU A 344 -7.20 60.92 19.65
C GLU A 344 -7.74 62.30 19.27
N ARG A 345 -8.92 62.36 18.63
CA ARG A 345 -9.59 63.63 18.32
C ARG A 345 -10.05 64.35 19.59
N GLU A 346 -10.57 63.62 20.57
CA GLU A 346 -10.96 64.16 21.87
C GLU A 346 -9.74 64.70 22.62
N ALA A 347 -8.62 63.97 22.62
CA ALA A 347 -7.36 64.45 23.17
C ALA A 347 -6.87 65.73 22.47
N LYS A 348 -6.96 65.80 21.14
CA LYS A 348 -6.62 67.00 20.35
C LYS A 348 -7.56 68.18 20.61
N LEU A 349 -8.85 67.93 20.83
CA LEU A 349 -9.83 68.97 21.16
C LEU A 349 -9.67 69.46 22.61
N SER A 350 -9.30 68.55 23.52
CA SER A 350 -9.03 68.84 24.93
C SER A 350 -7.66 69.48 25.14
N ASP A 351 -6.74 69.37 24.17
CA ASP A 351 -5.43 70.00 24.20
C ASP A 351 -5.57 71.53 24.08
N THR A 352 -5.69 72.18 25.24
CA THR A 352 -5.69 73.63 25.39
C THR A 352 -4.28 74.24 25.33
N SER A 353 -3.23 73.43 25.18
CA SER A 353 -1.84 73.88 25.17
C SER A 353 -1.54 74.88 24.04
N PRO A 354 -2.03 74.71 22.79
CA PRO A 354 -1.88 75.73 21.75
C PRO A 354 -2.58 77.04 22.11
N LEU A 355 -3.76 76.97 22.73
CA LEU A 355 -4.52 78.15 23.16
C LEU A 355 -3.80 78.89 24.30
N MET A 356 -3.19 78.14 25.23
CA MET A 356 -2.33 78.69 26.28
C MET A 356 -1.08 79.35 25.71
N GLN A 357 -0.40 78.74 24.73
CA GLN A 357 0.77 79.35 24.07
C GLN A 357 0.42 80.66 23.36
N VAL A 358 -0.72 80.71 22.66
CA VAL A 358 -1.20 81.96 22.03
C VAL A 358 -1.53 83.01 23.07
N LYS A 359 -2.18 82.62 24.18
CA LYS A 359 -2.46 83.53 25.30
C LYS A 359 -1.18 84.07 25.92
N ASP A 360 -0.18 83.24 26.19
CA ASP A 360 1.10 83.64 26.76
C ASP A 360 1.88 84.56 25.82
N ALA A 361 1.90 84.26 24.52
CA ALA A 361 2.46 85.14 23.50
C ALA A 361 1.75 86.51 23.49
N ALA A 362 0.42 86.53 23.56
CA ALA A 362 -0.37 87.76 23.61
C ALA A 362 -0.09 88.59 24.88
N VAL A 363 0.07 87.93 26.04
CA VAL A 363 0.45 88.58 27.30
C VAL A 363 1.85 89.17 27.20
N LYS A 364 2.80 88.43 26.63
CA LYS A 364 4.18 88.90 26.40
C LYS A 364 4.21 90.12 25.50
N VAL A 365 3.50 90.11 24.37
CA VAL A 365 3.36 91.26 23.47
C VAL A 365 2.76 92.45 24.22
N ARG A 366 1.73 92.25 25.05
CA ARG A 366 1.17 93.32 25.90
C ARG A 366 2.19 93.90 26.87
N ALA A 367 3.04 93.07 27.47
CA ALA A 367 4.09 93.52 28.37
C ALA A 367 5.16 94.33 27.62
N GLU A 368 5.60 93.88 26.45
CA GLU A 368 6.51 94.60 25.57
C GLU A 368 5.93 95.96 25.14
N ILE A 369 4.65 96.03 24.78
CA ILE A 369 3.98 97.30 24.47
C ILE A 369 4.02 98.25 25.66
N LYS A 370 3.72 97.77 26.88
CA LYS A 370 3.84 98.61 28.09
C LYS A 370 5.26 99.11 28.32
N GLN A 371 6.25 98.25 28.13
CA GLN A 371 7.66 98.62 28.27
C GLN A 371 8.10 99.64 27.22
N MET A 372 7.69 99.45 25.96
CA MET A 372 7.93 100.42 24.88
C MET A 372 7.25 101.75 25.17
N SER A 373 6.00 101.76 25.64
CA SER A 373 5.30 102.99 26.05
C SER A 373 6.02 103.71 27.18
N LEU A 374 6.57 102.99 28.17
CA LEU A 374 7.36 103.60 29.24
C LEU A 374 8.66 104.22 28.69
N ARG A 375 9.36 103.51 27.80
CA ARG A 375 10.57 104.02 27.12
C ARG A 375 10.24 105.26 26.29
N ILE A 376 9.14 105.25 25.53
CA ILE A 376 8.67 106.41 24.77
C ILE A 376 8.38 107.57 25.71
N GLY A 377 7.71 107.35 26.84
CA GLY A 377 7.44 108.39 27.85
C GLY A 377 8.71 108.99 28.46
N ILE A 378 9.70 108.15 28.81
CA ILE A 378 11.00 108.63 29.30
C ILE A 378 11.73 109.42 28.22
N LEU A 379 11.78 108.92 26.98
CA LEU A 379 12.38 109.63 25.85
C LEU A 379 11.69 110.97 25.59
N GLN A 380 10.36 111.01 25.61
CA GLN A 380 9.57 112.23 25.48
C GLN A 380 9.90 113.23 26.61
N HIS A 381 9.96 112.78 27.87
CA HIS A 381 10.34 113.62 29.00
C HIS A 381 11.77 114.15 28.87
N THR A 382 12.73 113.31 28.47
CA THR A 382 14.13 113.70 28.25
C THR A 382 14.26 114.72 27.13
N VAL A 383 13.55 114.51 26.00
CA VAL A 383 13.51 115.45 24.88
C VAL A 383 12.86 116.77 25.30
N LEU A 384 11.71 116.73 26.00
CA LEU A 384 11.06 117.93 26.55
C LEU A 384 11.98 118.68 27.50
N HIS A 385 12.65 117.99 28.43
CA HIS A 385 13.59 118.59 29.36
C HIS A 385 14.78 119.23 28.62
N TYR A 386 15.31 118.57 27.58
CA TYR A 386 16.35 119.12 26.73
C TYR A 386 15.89 120.38 25.97
N VAL A 387 14.70 120.35 25.37
CA VAL A 387 14.09 121.50 24.69
C VAL A 387 13.80 122.65 25.68
N MET A 388 13.31 122.35 26.88
CA MET A 388 13.11 123.35 27.94
C MET A 388 14.45 123.96 28.42
N LYS A 389 15.49 123.15 28.56
CA LYS A 389 16.83 123.63 28.92
C LYS A 389 17.44 124.48 27.80
N GLN A 390 17.27 124.10 26.53
CA GLN A 390 17.69 124.93 25.39
C GLN A 390 16.90 126.24 25.27
N THR A 391 15.59 126.23 25.51
CA THR A 391 14.77 127.45 25.47
C THR A 391 15.05 128.36 26.66
N LYS A 392 15.39 127.81 27.83
CA LYS A 392 15.91 128.58 28.98
C LYS A 392 17.31 129.15 28.70
N ALA A 393 18.22 128.35 28.15
CA ALA A 393 19.54 128.81 27.73
C ALA A 393 19.48 129.87 26.61
N LYS A 394 18.51 129.79 25.69
CA LYS A 394 18.24 130.84 24.70
C LYS A 394 17.62 132.11 25.30
N ARG A 395 16.96 132.03 26.44
CA ARG A 395 16.46 133.21 27.19
C ARG A 395 17.54 133.84 28.05
N GLU A 396 18.48 133.04 28.58
CA GLU A 396 19.59 133.51 29.42
C GLU A 396 20.84 133.88 28.57
N GLY A 397 20.94 133.43 27.31
CA GLY A 397 22.03 133.71 26.37
C GLY A 397 21.87 134.97 25.51
N THR A 398 20.76 135.71 25.60
CA THR A 398 20.58 137.03 24.96
C THR A 398 21.05 138.20 25.83
N ALA A 399 21.79 137.91 26.90
CA ALA A 399 22.41 138.88 27.79
C ALA A 399 23.88 138.53 28.10
N ASN A 400 24.69 138.20 27.09
CA ASN A 400 26.11 138.55 27.09
C ASN A 400 26.74 138.26 25.73
N THR A 401 27.22 139.31 25.08
CA THR A 401 28.07 139.25 23.89
C THR A 401 29.51 138.86 24.25
N SER A 402 30.19 138.27 23.27
CA SER A 402 31.66 138.29 23.02
C SER A 402 32.59 137.21 23.62
N GLY A 403 33.47 136.69 22.74
CA GLY A 403 34.67 135.89 23.03
C GLY A 403 34.38 134.40 23.16
N GLY A 404 35.06 133.46 22.51
CA GLY A 404 36.38 133.40 21.88
C GLY A 404 36.78 131.91 21.88
N ASP A 405 37.61 131.50 20.93
CA ASP A 405 38.09 130.14 20.67
C ASP A 405 38.51 129.32 21.91
N GLU A 406 38.43 127.98 21.84
CA GLU A 406 39.56 127.07 21.61
C GLU A 406 39.20 125.59 21.96
N TRP A 407 40.07 124.66 21.53
CA TRP A 407 39.86 123.28 21.11
C TRP A 407 39.76 122.16 22.18
N GLU A 408 39.38 120.97 21.68
CA GLU A 408 39.78 119.57 22.04
C GLU A 408 38.60 118.63 22.38
N GLU A 409 38.23 117.62 21.58
CA GLU A 409 38.87 116.39 21.05
C GLU A 409 38.55 115.14 21.91
N THR A 410 38.01 114.09 21.26
CA THR A 410 37.94 112.65 21.64
C THR A 410 37.14 112.24 22.89
N ASP A 411 36.62 111.02 23.11
CA ASP A 411 36.09 109.87 22.34
C ASP A 411 35.30 109.04 23.40
N TYR A 412 34.04 108.69 23.15
CA TYR A 412 33.52 107.32 22.94
C TYR A 412 33.80 106.26 24.03
N MET A 413 32.72 105.86 24.72
CA MET A 413 32.54 104.55 25.38
C MET A 413 31.83 103.58 24.43
#